data_AF-A0A101JCC2-F1
#
_entry.id   AF-A0A101JCC2-F1
#
_cell.length_a   1.000
_cell.length_b   1.000
_cell.length_c   1.000
_cell.angle_alpha   90.00
_cell.angle_beta   90.00
_cell.angle_gamma   90.00
#
_symmetry.space_group_name_H-M   'P 1'
#
loop_
_entity.id
_entity.type
_entity.pdbx_description
1 polymer ?
#
loop_
_entity_poly.entity_id
_entity_poly.type
_entity_poly.pdbx_seq_one_letter_code
_entity_poly.pdbx_strand_id
1 'polypeptide(L)'
;MPDPWLEIVPPPSPDRAAVVSFPGHIVVAADVEPAWAEKLAGEDFAAPSGPRFLTALEDRFELCAGALDVSLLATPLPGDPPLRLTPLDTSSHPRALRAHRYRADVRVWESEHGLLIVGRGLAGRWEVAFEVDPAAQGRGHGRLLATAARHLIPEARPIWAQCAPGNAASLRTLLNAGYHPVGSEVLLMPAEVGW
;
A
#
# COMPACT_ATOMS: atom_id res chain seq x y z
N MET A 1 11.66 21.04 -21.80
CA MET A 1 12.16 19.65 -21.77
C MET A 1 10.99 18.74 -21.46
N PRO A 2 10.96 17.49 -21.95
CA PRO A 2 10.01 16.51 -21.40
C PRO A 2 10.22 16.38 -19.88
N ASP A 3 9.14 16.09 -19.15
CA ASP A 3 9.23 15.85 -17.71
C ASP A 3 10.14 14.64 -17.43
N PRO A 4 10.92 14.67 -16.34
CA PRO A 4 11.79 13.55 -16.01
C PRO A 4 10.93 12.31 -15.71
N TRP A 5 11.33 11.18 -16.28
CA TRP A 5 10.70 9.89 -16.02
C TRP A 5 11.03 9.34 -14.62
N LEU A 6 12.10 9.84 -14.01
CA LEU A 6 12.56 9.50 -12.66
C LEU A 6 12.61 10.78 -11.82
N GLU A 7 11.83 10.80 -10.74
CA GLU A 7 11.76 11.89 -9.77
C GLU A 7 12.27 11.40 -8.42
N ILE A 8 13.14 12.21 -7.78
CA ILE A 8 13.58 11.96 -6.41
C ILE A 8 12.90 12.97 -5.51
N VAL A 9 12.24 12.47 -4.47
CA VAL A 9 11.52 13.29 -3.49
C VAL A 9 11.98 12.94 -2.07
N PRO A 10 11.76 13.82 -1.08
CA PRO A 10 12.08 13.51 0.31
C PRO A 10 11.42 12.21 0.79
N PRO A 11 12.05 11.48 1.73
CA PRO A 11 11.49 10.26 2.28
C PRO A 11 10.19 10.52 3.05
N PRO A 12 9.27 9.53 3.13
CA PRO A 12 8.01 9.68 3.87
C PRO A 12 8.20 9.83 5.39
N SER A 13 9.29 9.30 5.94
CA SER A 13 9.76 9.51 7.31
C SER A 13 11.28 9.21 7.39
N PRO A 14 11.99 9.64 8.45
CA PRO A 14 13.44 9.44 8.56
C PRO A 14 13.91 7.98 8.49
N ASP A 15 13.02 7.03 8.81
CA ASP A 15 13.27 5.58 8.88
C ASP A 15 12.60 4.82 7.73
N ARG A 16 12.18 5.48 6.65
CA ARG A 16 11.46 4.84 5.54
C ARG A 16 11.88 5.41 4.19
N ALA A 17 11.80 4.57 3.18
CA ALA A 17 11.90 4.98 1.79
C ALA A 17 10.83 4.27 0.95
N ALA A 18 10.60 4.74 -0.27
CA ALA A 18 9.71 4.07 -1.21
C ALA A 18 10.19 4.24 -2.65
N VAL A 19 9.90 3.24 -3.47
CA VAL A 19 9.94 3.35 -4.93
C VAL A 19 8.53 3.14 -5.44
N VAL A 20 8.00 4.11 -6.18
CA VAL A 20 6.64 4.06 -6.74
C VAL A 20 6.74 4.25 -8.25
N SER A 21 6.16 3.32 -8.99
CA SER A 21 6.23 3.28 -10.45
C SER A 21 4.84 3.45 -11.04
N PHE A 22 4.64 4.54 -11.76
CA PHE A 22 3.46 4.86 -12.56
C PHE A 22 3.79 4.71 -14.06
N PRO A 23 2.78 4.72 -14.96
CA PRO A 23 3.02 4.72 -16.40
C PRO A 23 3.90 5.92 -16.83
N GLY A 24 5.13 5.62 -17.25
CA GLY A 24 6.08 6.63 -17.75
C GLY A 24 6.73 7.51 -16.69
N HIS A 25 6.50 7.25 -15.40
CA HIS A 25 7.00 8.08 -14.32
C HIS A 25 7.25 7.29 -13.04
N ILE A 26 8.42 7.48 -12.44
CA ILE A 26 8.87 6.76 -11.25
C ILE A 26 9.30 7.76 -10.21
N VAL A 27 8.85 7.53 -8.99
CA VAL A 27 9.20 8.34 -7.82
C VAL A 27 10.03 7.49 -6.87
N VAL A 28 11.22 7.97 -6.53
CA VAL A 28 12.03 7.43 -5.43
C VAL A 28 11.94 8.42 -4.27
N ALA A 29 11.20 8.03 -3.23
CA ALA A 29 11.07 8.80 -2.00
C ALA A 29 12.19 8.39 -1.03
N ALA A 30 13.35 9.04 -1.15
CA ALA A 30 14.55 8.77 -0.36
C ALA A 30 15.49 9.98 -0.39
N ASP A 31 16.34 10.12 0.64
CA ASP A 31 17.35 11.20 0.71
C ASP A 31 18.61 10.82 -0.11
N VAL A 32 18.45 10.79 -1.44
CA VAL A 32 19.53 10.47 -2.39
C VAL A 32 19.70 11.59 -3.41
N GLU A 33 20.93 11.74 -3.91
CA GLU A 33 21.20 12.66 -5.00
C GLU A 33 20.56 12.15 -6.32
N PRO A 34 19.88 12.99 -7.11
CA PRO A 34 19.29 12.59 -8.40
C PRO A 34 20.28 11.89 -9.33
N ALA A 35 21.50 12.41 -9.46
CA ALA A 35 22.53 11.82 -10.31
C ALA A 35 22.97 10.42 -9.86
N TRP A 36 22.87 10.10 -8.57
CA TRP A 36 23.16 8.76 -8.05
C TRP A 36 22.09 7.76 -8.50
N ALA A 37 20.82 8.16 -8.38
CA ALA A 37 19.68 7.34 -8.78
C ALA A 37 19.65 7.14 -10.30
N GLU A 38 19.83 8.21 -11.08
CA GLU A 38 19.88 8.16 -12.55
C GLU A 38 21.01 7.24 -13.05
N LYS A 39 22.20 7.32 -12.45
CA LYS A 39 23.31 6.44 -12.82
C LYS A 39 23.00 4.97 -12.53
N LEU A 40 22.31 4.68 -11.43
CA LEU A 40 21.96 3.32 -11.04
C LEU A 40 20.83 2.75 -11.90
N ALA A 41 19.88 3.59 -12.29
CA ALA A 41 18.75 3.19 -13.12
C ALA A 41 19.12 3.11 -14.62
N GLY A 42 20.02 3.97 -15.10
CA GLY A 42 20.36 4.08 -16.51
C GLY A 42 19.15 4.49 -17.34
N GLU A 43 18.94 3.83 -18.48
CA GLU A 43 17.76 4.02 -19.34
C GLU A 43 16.66 2.95 -19.08
N ASP A 44 16.82 2.12 -18.05
CA ASP A 44 15.88 1.04 -17.73
C ASP A 44 14.80 1.50 -16.75
N PHE A 45 13.57 1.64 -17.26
CA PHE A 45 12.39 1.99 -16.48
C PHE A 45 12.04 0.96 -15.39
N ALA A 46 12.47 -0.30 -15.52
CA ALA A 46 12.25 -1.30 -14.48
C ALA A 46 13.29 -1.24 -13.37
N ALA A 47 14.45 -0.61 -13.62
CA ALA A 47 15.60 -0.67 -12.72
C ALA A 47 15.31 -0.15 -11.29
N PRO A 48 14.55 0.95 -11.07
CA PRO A 48 14.29 1.43 -9.71
C PRO A 48 13.54 0.43 -8.82
N SER A 49 12.68 -0.42 -9.39
CA SER A 49 12.00 -1.49 -8.66
C SER A 49 12.75 -2.82 -8.69
N GLY A 50 13.94 -2.84 -9.32
CA GLY A 50 14.76 -4.03 -9.47
C GLY A 50 15.70 -4.28 -8.29
N PRO A 51 16.18 -5.52 -8.11
CA PRO A 51 17.00 -5.90 -6.95
C PRO A 51 18.24 -5.02 -6.76
N ARG A 52 18.95 -4.65 -7.84
CA ARG A 52 20.18 -3.84 -7.75
C ARG A 52 19.92 -2.45 -7.16
N PHE A 53 18.81 -1.82 -7.55
CA PHE A 53 18.47 -0.50 -7.06
C PHE A 53 17.95 -0.55 -5.63
N LEU A 54 17.06 -1.51 -5.36
CA LEU A 54 16.51 -1.73 -4.03
C LEU A 54 17.61 -2.04 -3.02
N THR A 55 18.54 -2.96 -3.31
CA THR A 55 19.68 -3.26 -2.43
C THR A 55 20.58 -2.06 -2.20
N ALA A 56 20.77 -1.20 -3.19
CA ALA A 56 21.55 0.02 -2.99
C ALA A 56 20.85 1.01 -2.04
N LEU A 57 19.52 1.04 -2.02
CA LEU A 57 18.76 1.81 -1.02
C LEU A 57 18.81 1.13 0.36
N GLU A 58 18.66 -0.20 0.42
CA GLU A 58 18.78 -0.98 1.66
C GLU A 58 20.12 -0.72 2.35
N ASP A 59 21.23 -0.87 1.62
CA ASP A 59 22.59 -0.65 2.14
C ASP A 59 22.83 0.79 2.58
N ARG A 60 22.23 1.77 1.88
CA ARG A 60 22.45 3.20 2.16
C ARG A 60 21.69 3.68 3.39
N PHE A 61 20.51 3.11 3.65
CA PHE A 61 19.60 3.59 4.70
C PHE A 61 19.37 2.58 5.83
N GLU A 62 20.03 1.42 5.78
CA GLU A 62 19.84 0.32 6.73
C GLU A 62 18.36 -0.12 6.81
N LEU A 63 17.70 -0.13 5.64
CA LEU A 63 16.31 -0.55 5.47
C LEU A 63 16.24 -1.91 4.76
N CYS A 64 15.06 -2.51 4.79
CA CYS A 64 14.73 -3.71 4.03
C CYS A 64 13.58 -3.40 3.08
N ALA A 65 13.74 -3.77 1.82
CA ALA A 65 12.71 -3.72 0.81
C ALA A 65 11.62 -4.75 1.11
N GLY A 66 10.38 -4.27 1.12
CA GLY A 66 9.19 -5.12 1.22
C GLY A 66 8.83 -5.80 -0.09
N ALA A 67 7.60 -6.31 -0.14
CA ALA A 67 7.05 -6.86 -1.38
C ALA A 67 6.84 -5.77 -2.44
N LEU A 68 7.01 -6.15 -3.71
CA LEU A 68 6.47 -5.39 -4.83
C LEU A 68 4.96 -5.57 -4.86
N ASP A 69 4.24 -4.49 -4.59
CA ASP A 69 2.79 -4.46 -4.57
C ASP A 69 2.25 -3.69 -5.79
N VAL A 70 1.14 -4.17 -6.36
CA VAL A 70 0.31 -3.35 -7.24
C VAL A 70 -0.34 -2.27 -6.37
N SER A 71 -0.26 -1.02 -6.81
CA SER A 71 -0.95 0.11 -6.21
C SER A 71 -2.30 0.30 -6.89
N LEU A 72 -3.38 0.15 -6.13
CA LEU A 72 -4.74 0.38 -6.61
C LEU A 72 -5.40 1.53 -5.85
N LEU A 73 -6.28 2.27 -6.51
CA LEU A 73 -7.09 3.33 -5.88
C LEU A 73 -8.58 3.21 -6.21
N ALA A 74 -9.42 3.63 -5.28
CA ALA A 74 -10.86 3.74 -5.46
C ALA A 74 -11.36 5.11 -4.99
N THR A 75 -12.42 5.59 -5.62
CA THR A 75 -13.13 6.80 -5.17
C THR A 75 -13.96 6.50 -3.93
N PRO A 76 -14.11 7.48 -3.01
CA PRO A 76 -14.99 7.34 -1.86
C PRO A 76 -16.43 7.15 -2.32
N LEU A 77 -17.23 6.45 -1.53
CA LEU A 77 -18.65 6.24 -1.75
C LEU A 77 -19.46 6.97 -0.67
N PRO A 78 -20.58 7.62 -1.03
CA PRO A 78 -21.42 8.31 -0.06
C PRO A 78 -22.24 7.30 0.76
N GLY A 79 -22.73 7.77 1.91
CA GLY A 79 -23.63 7.01 2.77
C GLY A 79 -22.95 5.88 3.56
N ASP A 80 -23.75 5.12 4.29
CA ASP A 80 -23.25 4.09 5.20
C ASP A 80 -22.70 2.86 4.45
N PRO A 81 -21.72 2.16 5.03
CA PRO A 81 -21.21 0.92 4.48
C PRO A 81 -22.32 -0.14 4.28
N PRO A 82 -22.25 -0.97 3.21
CA PRO A 82 -23.27 -1.98 2.91
C PRO A 82 -23.16 -3.25 3.77
N LEU A 83 -22.39 -3.21 4.87
CA LEU A 83 -22.32 -4.28 5.86
C LEU A 83 -22.25 -3.69 7.27
N ARG A 84 -22.70 -4.48 8.25
CA ARG A 84 -22.51 -4.17 9.66
C ARG A 84 -21.04 -4.26 10.03
N LEU A 85 -20.51 -3.17 10.58
CA LEU A 85 -19.14 -3.05 11.06
C LEU A 85 -19.16 -2.60 12.51
N THR A 86 -18.49 -3.37 13.37
CA THR A 86 -18.30 -3.03 14.78
C THR A 86 -16.88 -2.50 14.97
N PRO A 87 -16.69 -1.22 15.35
CA PRO A 87 -15.37 -0.68 15.63
C PRO A 87 -14.67 -1.45 16.76
N LEU A 88 -13.37 -1.64 16.63
CA LEU A 88 -12.52 -2.21 17.67
C LEU A 88 -11.52 -1.14 18.15
N ASP A 89 -11.45 -0.93 19.46
CA ASP A 89 -10.48 0.00 20.05
C ASP A 89 -9.05 -0.54 19.95
N THR A 90 -8.88 -1.85 20.13
CA THR A 90 -7.61 -2.55 19.98
C THR A 90 -7.83 -3.92 19.34
N SER A 91 -6.82 -4.43 18.64
CA SER A 91 -6.86 -5.77 18.06
C SER A 91 -5.46 -6.39 18.07
N SER A 92 -5.36 -7.61 18.60
CA SER A 92 -4.14 -8.44 18.52
C SER A 92 -4.07 -9.25 17.21
N HIS A 93 -5.05 -9.08 16.31
CA HIS A 93 -5.09 -9.80 15.05
C HIS A 93 -3.83 -9.49 14.21
N PRO A 94 -3.12 -10.48 13.64
CA PRO A 94 -1.87 -10.26 12.89
C PRO A 94 -2.01 -9.21 11.77
N ARG A 95 -3.16 -9.16 11.10
CA ARG A 95 -3.47 -8.13 10.10
C ARG A 95 -3.51 -6.71 10.67
N ALA A 96 -4.09 -6.53 11.86
CA ALA A 96 -4.16 -5.23 12.53
C ALA A 96 -2.78 -4.79 13.02
N LEU A 97 -2.03 -5.69 13.66
CA LEU A 97 -0.63 -5.45 14.06
C LEU A 97 0.23 -5.07 12.85
N ARG A 98 0.06 -5.77 11.72
CA ARG A 98 0.72 -5.39 10.48
C ARG A 98 0.30 -3.99 10.02
N ALA A 99 -0.98 -3.63 10.05
CA ALA A 99 -1.42 -2.30 9.61
C ALA A 99 -0.78 -1.16 10.41
N HIS A 100 -0.64 -1.30 11.73
CA HIS A 100 0.04 -0.31 12.58
C HIS A 100 1.52 -0.09 12.22
N ARG A 101 2.18 -1.08 11.60
CA ARG A 101 3.57 -0.92 11.14
C ARG A 101 3.71 -0.07 9.89
N TYR A 102 2.69 -0.01 9.04
CA TYR A 102 2.73 0.71 7.76
C TYR A 102 1.92 1.99 7.76
N ARG A 103 1.07 2.22 8.77
CA ARG A 103 0.06 3.27 8.75
C ARG A 103 -0.07 3.97 10.09
N ALA A 104 -0.29 5.28 10.02
CA ALA A 104 -0.83 6.06 11.12
C ALA A 104 -2.37 6.02 11.13
N ASP A 105 -2.99 6.53 12.20
CA ASP A 105 -4.44 6.71 12.33
C ASP A 105 -5.26 5.45 11.97
N VAL A 106 -4.74 4.29 12.39
CA VAL A 106 -5.33 2.99 12.08
C VAL A 106 -6.64 2.82 12.85
N ARG A 107 -7.70 2.57 12.10
CA ARG A 107 -9.03 2.21 12.61
C ARG A 107 -9.35 0.80 12.14
N VAL A 108 -9.89 0.00 13.06
CA VAL A 108 -10.16 -1.41 12.83
C VAL A 108 -11.64 -1.67 13.11
N TRP A 109 -12.27 -2.46 12.25
CA TRP A 109 -13.64 -2.92 12.41
C TRP A 109 -13.71 -4.43 12.22
N GLU A 110 -14.58 -5.05 12.99
CA GLU A 110 -15.00 -6.44 12.81
C GLU A 110 -16.34 -6.48 12.05
N SER A 111 -16.47 -7.50 11.22
CA SER A 111 -17.73 -7.91 10.58
C SER A 111 -18.04 -9.35 10.96
N GLU A 112 -19.20 -9.86 10.54
CA GLU A 112 -19.56 -11.26 10.78
C GLU A 112 -18.54 -12.28 10.23
N HIS A 113 -17.78 -11.91 9.18
CA HIS A 113 -16.93 -12.84 8.42
C HIS A 113 -15.51 -12.31 8.15
N GLY A 114 -15.02 -11.43 9.03
CA GLY A 114 -13.65 -10.94 8.94
C GLY A 114 -13.46 -9.51 9.41
N LEU A 115 -12.28 -8.97 9.07
CA LEU A 115 -11.72 -7.73 9.57
C LEU A 115 -11.59 -6.69 8.45
N LEU A 116 -11.91 -5.44 8.74
CA LEU A 116 -11.64 -4.29 7.90
C LEU A 116 -10.75 -3.30 8.64
N ILE A 117 -9.72 -2.79 7.98
CA ILE A 117 -8.79 -1.82 8.52
C ILE A 117 -8.65 -0.66 7.53
N VAL A 118 -8.70 0.57 8.06
CA VAL A 118 -8.42 1.79 7.32
C VAL A 118 -7.40 2.61 8.10
N GLY A 119 -6.38 3.13 7.43
CA GLY A 119 -5.37 4.01 8.05
C GLY A 119 -4.75 4.97 7.05
N ARG A 120 -3.74 5.70 7.49
CA ARG A 120 -2.97 6.67 6.69
C ARG A 120 -1.59 6.08 6.41
N GLY A 121 -1.34 5.62 5.19
CA GLY A 121 -0.10 4.95 4.79
C GLY A 121 0.90 5.87 4.11
N LEU A 122 1.47 5.44 2.99
CA LEU A 122 2.52 6.16 2.26
C LEU A 122 2.09 7.60 1.95
N ALA A 123 2.95 8.57 2.29
CA ALA A 123 2.68 10.01 2.15
C ALA A 123 1.34 10.45 2.77
N GLY A 124 0.88 9.74 3.80
CA GLY A 124 -0.39 9.97 4.45
C GLY A 124 -1.60 9.72 3.54
N ARG A 125 -1.54 8.90 2.50
CA ARG A 125 -2.78 8.57 1.75
C ARG A 125 -3.67 7.62 2.55
N TRP A 126 -4.98 7.65 2.34
CA TRP A 126 -5.88 6.69 2.97
C TRP A 126 -5.68 5.31 2.36
N GLU A 127 -5.53 4.28 3.19
CA GLU A 127 -5.25 2.92 2.75
C GLU A 127 -6.18 1.91 3.44
N VAL A 128 -6.58 0.88 2.69
CA VAL A 128 -7.37 -0.25 3.18
C VAL A 128 -6.50 -1.50 3.33
N ALA A 129 -6.80 -2.28 4.37
CA ALA A 129 -6.50 -3.70 4.44
C ALA A 129 -7.72 -4.45 4.95
N PHE A 130 -7.88 -5.70 4.56
CA PHE A 130 -8.96 -6.55 5.06
C PHE A 130 -8.50 -8.00 5.15
N GLU A 131 -9.22 -8.78 5.94
CA GLU A 131 -9.04 -10.22 6.02
C GLU A 131 -10.41 -10.88 6.11
N VAL A 132 -10.59 -12.00 5.41
CA VAL A 132 -11.83 -12.79 5.46
C VAL A 132 -11.53 -14.07 6.22
N ASP A 133 -12.42 -14.43 7.14
CA ASP A 133 -12.29 -15.65 7.92
C ASP A 133 -12.10 -16.86 6.99
N PRO A 134 -11.16 -17.79 7.27
CA PRO A 134 -10.86 -18.91 6.38
C PRO A 134 -12.10 -19.73 5.98
N ALA A 135 -13.04 -19.93 6.91
CA ALA A 135 -14.28 -20.68 6.67
C ALA A 135 -15.30 -19.95 5.78
N ALA A 136 -15.15 -18.64 5.59
CA ALA A 136 -16.07 -17.79 4.83
C ALA A 136 -15.50 -17.38 3.45
N GLN A 137 -14.30 -17.84 3.09
CA GLN A 137 -13.68 -17.51 1.82
C GLN A 137 -14.49 -18.02 0.61
N GLY A 138 -14.34 -17.37 -0.54
CA GLY A 138 -15.04 -17.73 -1.77
C GLY A 138 -16.52 -17.28 -1.85
N ARG A 139 -17.04 -16.62 -0.82
CA ARG A 139 -18.45 -16.16 -0.74
C ARG A 139 -18.67 -14.68 -1.01
N GLY A 140 -17.61 -13.96 -1.41
CA GLY A 140 -17.68 -12.53 -1.76
C GLY A 140 -17.51 -11.55 -0.59
N HIS A 141 -17.27 -12.01 0.64
CA HIS A 141 -17.09 -11.13 1.80
C HIS A 141 -15.91 -10.17 1.67
N GLY A 142 -14.81 -10.59 1.05
CA GLY A 142 -13.67 -9.69 0.79
C GLY A 142 -14.07 -8.50 -0.08
N ARG A 143 -14.96 -8.72 -1.07
CA ARG A 143 -15.47 -7.63 -1.92
C ARG A 143 -16.34 -6.68 -1.11
N LEU A 144 -17.19 -7.22 -0.23
CA LEU A 144 -18.02 -6.40 0.66
C LEU A 144 -17.17 -5.54 1.60
N LEU A 145 -16.13 -6.12 2.22
CA LEU A 145 -15.18 -5.39 3.08
C LEU A 145 -14.44 -4.29 2.31
N ALA A 146 -13.91 -4.61 1.12
CA ALA A 146 -13.21 -3.64 0.29
C ALA A 146 -14.11 -2.49 -0.21
N THR A 147 -15.37 -2.81 -0.57
CA THR A 147 -16.37 -1.79 -0.93
C THR A 147 -16.70 -0.91 0.28
N ALA A 148 -16.95 -1.51 1.44
CA ALA A 148 -17.26 -0.79 2.67
C ALA A 148 -16.18 0.20 3.10
N ALA A 149 -14.91 -0.14 2.89
CA ALA A 149 -13.79 0.76 3.16
C ALA A 149 -13.94 2.12 2.47
N ARG A 150 -14.54 2.15 1.27
CA ARG A 150 -14.76 3.37 0.48
C ARG A 150 -15.77 4.32 1.12
N HIS A 151 -16.60 3.84 2.04
CA HIS A 151 -17.57 4.63 2.82
C HIS A 151 -16.98 5.17 4.14
N LEU A 152 -15.77 4.73 4.53
CA LEU A 152 -15.20 5.03 5.86
C LEU A 152 -14.16 6.16 5.87
N ILE A 153 -13.90 6.78 4.72
CA ILE A 153 -12.92 7.84 4.57
C ILE A 153 -13.61 9.18 4.27
N PRO A 154 -12.97 10.33 4.60
CA PRO A 154 -13.51 11.64 4.27
C PRO A 154 -13.84 11.78 2.79
N GLU A 155 -14.95 12.48 2.52
CA GLU A 155 -15.32 12.86 1.16
C GLU A 155 -14.18 13.64 0.48
N ALA A 156 -14.01 13.46 -0.82
CA ALA A 156 -12.98 14.07 -1.68
C ALA A 156 -11.53 13.54 -1.58
N ARG A 157 -11.22 12.45 -0.85
CA ARG A 157 -9.92 11.76 -0.97
C ARG A 157 -10.10 10.32 -1.49
N PRO A 158 -9.19 9.81 -2.35
CA PRO A 158 -9.22 8.41 -2.74
C PRO A 158 -8.76 7.50 -1.58
N ILE A 159 -9.19 6.25 -1.62
CA ILE A 159 -8.66 5.16 -0.80
C ILE A 159 -7.76 4.26 -1.64
N TRP A 160 -6.63 3.85 -1.09
CA TRP A 160 -5.60 3.06 -1.74
C TRP A 160 -5.56 1.64 -1.19
N ALA A 161 -5.13 0.70 -2.01
CA ALA A 161 -4.82 -0.66 -1.61
C ALA A 161 -3.49 -1.09 -2.24
N GLN A 162 -2.59 -1.64 -1.43
CA GLN A 162 -1.43 -2.38 -1.91
C GLN A 162 -1.77 -3.87 -1.99
N CYS A 163 -1.42 -4.52 -3.10
CA CYS A 163 -1.61 -5.95 -3.25
C CYS A 163 -0.49 -6.58 -4.06
N ALA A 164 0.24 -7.52 -3.45
CA ALA A 164 1.23 -8.31 -4.16
C ALA A 164 0.58 -9.01 -5.37
N PRO A 165 1.18 -8.95 -6.57
CA PRO A 165 0.61 -9.56 -7.78
C PRO A 165 0.30 -11.05 -7.62
N GLY A 166 1.11 -11.76 -6.82
CA GLY A 166 0.92 -13.19 -6.52
C GLY A 166 -0.33 -13.48 -5.68
N ASN A 167 -0.87 -12.50 -4.96
CA ASN A 167 -2.13 -12.63 -4.24
C ASN A 167 -3.32 -12.35 -5.20
N ALA A 168 -3.43 -13.19 -6.22
CA ALA A 168 -4.42 -13.04 -7.28
C ALA A 168 -5.88 -13.02 -6.75
N ALA A 169 -6.15 -13.70 -5.63
CA ALA A 169 -7.46 -13.69 -4.99
C ALA A 169 -7.81 -12.29 -4.44
N SER A 170 -6.89 -11.66 -3.72
CA SER A 170 -7.11 -10.31 -3.18
C SER A 170 -7.11 -9.25 -4.29
N LEU A 171 -6.25 -9.41 -5.30
CA LEU A 171 -6.24 -8.52 -6.46
C LEU A 171 -7.59 -8.54 -7.19
N ARG A 172 -8.12 -9.73 -7.53
CA ARG A 172 -9.46 -9.86 -8.12
C ARG A 172 -10.54 -9.26 -7.21
N THR A 173 -10.41 -9.43 -5.90
CA THR A 173 -11.37 -8.88 -4.93
C THR A 173 -11.40 -7.35 -4.99
N LEU A 174 -10.24 -6.70 -4.97
CA LEU A 174 -10.10 -5.24 -5.06
C LEU A 174 -10.64 -4.70 -6.38
N LEU A 175 -10.27 -5.33 -7.50
CA LEU A 175 -10.78 -4.96 -8.83
C LEU A 175 -12.31 -5.01 -8.87
N ASN A 176 -12.91 -6.09 -8.33
CA ASN A 176 -14.37 -6.24 -8.28
C ASN A 176 -15.05 -5.32 -7.24
N ALA A 177 -14.29 -4.69 -6.34
CA ALA A 177 -14.78 -3.68 -5.40
C ALA A 177 -14.63 -2.24 -5.95
N GLY A 178 -14.17 -2.08 -7.20
CA GLY A 178 -14.02 -0.78 -7.88
C GLY A 178 -12.69 -0.08 -7.60
N TYR A 179 -11.66 -0.84 -7.21
CA TYR A 179 -10.29 -0.32 -7.14
C TYR A 179 -9.62 -0.51 -8.51
N HIS A 180 -8.93 0.53 -8.97
CA HIS A 180 -8.25 0.55 -10.26
C HIS A 180 -6.73 0.55 -10.06
N PRO A 181 -5.98 -0.35 -10.72
CA PRO A 181 -4.52 -0.30 -10.71
C PRO A 181 -4.03 1.00 -11.33
N VAL A 182 -3.05 1.63 -10.70
CA VAL A 182 -2.40 2.84 -11.23
C VAL A 182 -0.89 2.73 -11.29
N GLY A 183 -0.30 1.72 -10.66
CA GLY A 183 1.14 1.55 -10.63
C GLY A 183 1.56 0.38 -9.76
N SER A 184 2.82 0.38 -9.37
CA SER A 184 3.36 -0.53 -8.35
C SER A 184 4.22 0.24 -7.37
N GLU A 185 4.46 -0.34 -6.20
CA GLU A 185 5.36 0.24 -5.22
C GLU A 185 6.11 -0.81 -4.42
N VAL A 186 7.27 -0.42 -3.93
CA VAL A 186 8.06 -1.13 -2.93
C VAL A 186 8.31 -0.16 -1.78
N LEU A 187 7.91 -0.57 -0.58
CA LEU A 187 8.20 0.19 0.64
C LEU A 187 9.44 -0.39 1.30
N LEU A 188 10.37 0.48 1.68
CA LEU A 188 11.54 0.13 2.47
C LEU A 188 11.35 0.61 3.90
N MET A 189 11.62 -0.27 4.85
CA MET A 189 11.39 -0.04 6.28
C MET A 189 12.49 -0.70 7.11
N PRO A 190 12.64 -0.38 8.40
CA PRO A 190 13.63 -1.05 9.25
C PRO A 190 13.39 -2.56 9.29
N ALA A 191 14.46 -3.34 9.37
CA ALA A 191 14.38 -4.79 9.50
C ALA A 191 13.52 -5.18 10.72
N GLU A 192 12.72 -6.24 10.57
CA GLU A 192 12.08 -6.85 11.74
C GLU A 192 13.15 -7.50 12.63
N VAL A 193 13.14 -7.17 13.92
CA VAL A 193 13.86 -7.97 14.91
C VAL A 193 13.07 -9.27 15.10
N GLY A 194 13.53 -10.35 14.46
CA GLY A 194 13.01 -11.70 14.64
C GLY A 194 11.96 -12.11 13.61
N TRP A 195 12.39 -13.01 12.71
CA TRP A 195 11.54 -13.99 12.04
C TRP A 195 11.80 -15.35 12.69
#